data_AF-A0A2N6A5H1-F1
#
_entry.id   AF-A0A2N6A5H1-F1
#
_cell.length_a   1.000
_cell.length_b   1.000
_cell.length_c   1.000
_cell.angle_alpha   90.00
_cell.angle_beta   90.00
_cell.angle_gamma   90.00
#
_symmetry.space_group_name_H-M   'P 1'
#
loop_
_entity.id
_entity.type
_entity.pdbx_description
1 polymer ?
#
loop_
_entity_poly.entity_id
_entity_poly.type
_entity_poly.pdbx_seq_one_letter_code
_entity_poly.pdbx_strand_id
1 'polypeptide(L)'
;MKPGNPSMEAMREQRAFRIEAIEGQLGIVRAKLDTLFKDKGGYDINSEGLILQKESEVVFEGDETEVLRESQEQLFSLYRELNILKSQEQK
;
A
#
# COMPACT_ATOMS: atom_id res chain seq x y z
N MET A 1 16.02 34.60 -18.48
CA MET A 1 15.23 33.49 -17.89
C MET A 1 15.94 33.06 -16.62
N LYS A 2 15.30 33.12 -15.45
CA LYS A 2 15.91 32.55 -14.23
C LYS A 2 15.83 31.03 -14.34
N PRO A 3 16.92 30.28 -14.14
CA PRO A 3 16.83 28.82 -14.07
C PRO A 3 15.87 28.46 -12.93
N GLY A 4 14.92 27.58 -13.20
CA GLY A 4 14.11 26.95 -12.16
C GLY A 4 15.06 26.29 -11.16
N ASN A 5 14.79 26.44 -9.86
CA ASN A 5 15.72 26.05 -8.81
C ASN A 5 15.92 24.51 -8.85
N PRO A 6 17.08 23.98 -9.27
CA PRO A 6 17.27 22.55 -9.52
C PRO A 6 17.02 21.66 -8.30
N SER A 7 17.04 22.23 -7.09
CA SER A 7 16.70 21.51 -5.86
C SER A 7 15.22 21.13 -5.75
N MET A 8 14.29 21.93 -6.31
CA MET A 8 12.85 21.63 -6.21
C MET A 8 12.40 20.58 -7.22
N GLU A 9 13.08 20.49 -8.36
CA GLU A 9 12.81 19.47 -9.38
C GLU A 9 13.38 18.12 -8.93
N ALA A 10 14.63 18.08 -8.44
CA ALA A 10 15.22 16.89 -7.85
C ALA A 10 14.41 16.34 -6.65
N MET A 11 13.86 17.20 -5.80
CA MET A 11 12.97 16.77 -4.71
C MET A 11 11.64 16.20 -5.20
N ARG A 12 11.10 16.71 -6.31
CA ARG A 12 9.89 16.16 -6.95
C ARG A 12 10.17 14.80 -7.58
N GLU A 13 11.30 14.64 -8.27
CA GLU A 13 11.70 13.36 -8.86
C GLU A 13 11.95 12.29 -7.80
N GLN A 14 12.67 12.62 -6.72
CA GLN A 14 12.89 11.69 -5.61
C GLN A 14 11.59 11.26 -4.93
N ARG A 15 10.60 12.16 -4.85
CA ARG A 15 9.26 11.85 -4.35
C ARG A 15 8.51 10.93 -5.28
N ALA A 16 8.49 11.23 -6.58
CA ALA A 16 7.82 10.40 -7.58
C ALA A 16 8.36 8.97 -7.54
N PHE A 17 9.69 8.82 -7.47
CA PHE A 17 10.35 7.53 -7.31
C PHE A 17 9.93 6.79 -6.02
N ARG A 18 9.81 7.51 -4.89
CA ARG A 18 9.32 6.92 -3.63
C ARG A 18 7.87 6.46 -3.74
N ILE A 19 7.00 7.26 -4.37
CA ILE A 19 5.61 6.89 -4.60
C ILE A 19 5.53 5.62 -5.44
N GLU A 20 6.29 5.55 -6.54
CA GLU A 20 6.36 4.37 -7.40
C GLU A 20 6.85 3.13 -6.64
N ALA A 21 7.89 3.27 -5.82
CA ALA A 21 8.39 2.16 -5.00
C ALA A 21 7.33 1.64 -4.00
N ILE A 22 6.60 2.54 -3.33
CA ILE A 22 5.49 2.18 -2.43
C ILE A 22 4.36 1.49 -3.20
N GLU A 23 3.99 2.02 -4.37
CA GLU A 23 2.95 1.42 -5.21
C GLU A 23 3.35 0.02 -5.70
N GLY A 24 4.63 -0.20 -6.01
CA GLY A 24 5.18 -1.52 -6.28
C GLY A 24 5.07 -2.47 -5.08
N GLN A 25 5.42 -2.01 -3.88
CA GLN A 25 5.29 -2.80 -2.64
C GLN A 25 3.82 -3.14 -2.35
N LEU A 26 2.90 -2.18 -2.53
CA LEU A 26 1.47 -2.42 -2.41
C LEU A 26 0.99 -3.49 -3.40
N GLY A 27 1.52 -3.50 -4.64
CA GLY A 27 1.25 -4.56 -5.62
C GLY A 27 1.68 -5.95 -5.15
N ILE A 28 2.86 -6.06 -4.52
CA ILE A 28 3.35 -7.32 -3.95
C ILE A 28 2.44 -7.81 -2.82
N VAL A 29 2.04 -6.92 -1.91
CA VAL A 29 1.14 -7.28 -0.80
C VAL A 29 -0.23 -7.70 -1.33
N ARG A 30 -0.75 -7.02 -2.36
CA ARG A 30 -1.99 -7.43 -3.04
C ARG A 30 -1.88 -8.82 -3.64
N ALA A 31 -0.79 -9.14 -4.34
CA ALA A 31 -0.60 -10.49 -4.90
C ALA A 31 -0.56 -11.59 -3.83
N LYS A 32 0.01 -11.31 -2.65
CA LYS A 32 -0.03 -12.22 -1.49
C LYS A 32 -1.45 -12.41 -0.99
N LEU A 33 -2.21 -11.33 -0.86
CA LEU A 33 -3.61 -11.38 -0.43
C LEU A 33 -4.51 -12.06 -1.47
N ASP A 34 -4.31 -11.83 -2.76
CA ASP A 34 -5.00 -12.55 -3.84
C ASP A 34 -4.78 -14.06 -3.74
N THR A 35 -3.56 -14.47 -3.37
CA THR A 35 -3.24 -15.89 -3.13
C THR A 35 -3.95 -16.41 -1.88
N LEU A 36 -3.88 -15.66 -0.78
CA LEU A 36 -4.50 -16.00 0.51
C LEU A 36 -6.04 -16.11 0.41
N PHE A 37 -6.67 -15.24 -0.38
CA PHE A 37 -8.13 -15.15 -0.52
C PHE A 37 -8.69 -15.88 -1.75
N LYS A 38 -7.85 -16.55 -2.54
CA LYS A 38 -8.23 -17.19 -3.82
C LYS A 38 -9.50 -18.03 -3.71
N ASP A 39 -9.64 -18.79 -2.61
CA ASP A 39 -10.75 -19.70 -2.37
C ASP A 39 -11.60 -19.27 -1.14
N LYS A 40 -11.47 -18.01 -0.68
CA LYS A 40 -12.03 -17.50 0.59
C LYS A 40 -12.96 -16.29 0.43
N GLY A 41 -13.65 -16.17 -0.71
CA GLY A 41 -14.66 -15.13 -0.95
C GLY A 41 -14.13 -13.73 -1.27
N GLY A 42 -12.82 -13.53 -1.20
CA GLY A 42 -12.17 -12.27 -1.56
C GLY A 42 -12.11 -11.24 -0.44
N TYR A 43 -11.50 -10.10 -0.77
CA TYR A 43 -11.26 -9.00 0.15
C TYR A 43 -11.35 -7.66 -0.57
N ASP A 44 -11.46 -6.59 0.21
CA ASP A 44 -11.23 -5.21 -0.21
C ASP A 44 -10.16 -4.58 0.70
N ILE A 45 -9.52 -3.50 0.25
CA ILE A 45 -8.61 -2.68 1.07
C ILE A 45 -9.16 -1.25 1.08
N ASN A 46 -9.39 -0.70 2.27
CA ASN A 46 -9.88 0.68 2.39
C ASN A 46 -8.73 1.72 2.27
N SER A 47 -9.07 3.01 2.34
CA SER A 47 -8.10 4.11 2.23
C SER A 47 -7.10 4.21 3.40
N GLU A 48 -7.33 3.48 4.49
CA GLU A 48 -6.44 3.40 5.65
C GLU A 48 -5.52 2.18 5.58
N GLY A 49 -5.64 1.36 4.54
CA GLY A 49 -4.89 0.11 4.40
C GLY A 49 -5.47 -1.05 5.22
N LEU A 50 -6.72 -0.97 5.70
CA LEU A 50 -7.40 -2.08 6.38
C LEU A 50 -7.94 -3.09 5.36
N ILE A 51 -7.68 -4.37 5.63
CA ILE A 51 -8.21 -5.51 4.87
C ILE A 51 -9.63 -5.80 5.37
N LEU A 52 -10.59 -5.75 4.46
CA LEU A 52 -11.99 -6.05 4.73
C LEU A 52 -12.36 -7.35 4.02
N GLN A 53 -12.74 -8.36 4.78
CA GLN A 53 -13.18 -9.65 4.24
C GLN A 53 -14.60 -9.48 3.66
N LYS A 54 -14.85 -10.04 2.47
CA LYS A 54 -16.17 -9.94 1.82
C LYS A 54 -17.19 -10.90 2.42
N GLU A 55 -16.72 -12.08 2.82
CA GLU A 55 -17.52 -13.09 3.50
C GLU A 55 -17.32 -12.95 5.02
N SER A 56 -18.39 -13.11 5.79
CA SER A 56 -18.36 -12.98 7.25
C SER A 56 -17.70 -14.15 7.96
N GLU A 57 -17.58 -15.30 7.30
CA GLU A 57 -17.00 -16.53 7.85
C GLU A 57 -15.83 -17.00 6.99
N VAL A 58 -14.68 -16.35 7.14
CA VAL A 58 -13.41 -16.84 6.58
C VAL A 58 -12.57 -17.44 7.70
N VAL A 59 -12.22 -18.72 7.54
CA VAL A 59 -11.29 -19.41 8.43
C VAL A 59 -9.91 -19.40 7.80
N PHE A 60 -8.94 -18.90 8.56
CA PHE A 60 -7.53 -18.95 8.23
C PHE A 60 -6.84 -19.99 9.11
N GLU A 61 -5.98 -20.79 8.49
CA GLU A 61 -5.08 -21.69 9.19
C GLU A 61 -3.88 -20.90 9.79
N GLY A 62 -3.03 -21.56 10.58
CA GLY A 62 -1.96 -20.89 11.34
C GLY A 62 -1.07 -19.99 10.49
N ASP A 63 -0.50 -20.55 9.42
CA ASP A 63 0.38 -19.81 8.49
C ASP A 63 -0.37 -18.73 7.73
N GLU A 64 -1.63 -18.98 7.36
CA GLU A 64 -2.50 -18.02 6.67
C GLU A 64 -2.83 -16.80 7.55
N THR A 65 -3.02 -17.03 8.85
CA THR A 65 -3.27 -15.96 9.83
C THR A 65 -2.06 -15.05 9.97
N GLU A 66 -0.84 -15.61 9.95
CA GLU A 66 0.40 -14.84 9.97
C GLU A 66 0.55 -14.00 8.70
N VAL A 67 0.31 -14.59 7.52
CA VAL A 67 0.32 -13.86 6.24
C VAL A 67 -0.69 -12.71 6.24
N LEU A 68 -1.90 -12.92 6.77
CA LEU A 68 -2.91 -11.88 6.88
C LEU A 68 -2.43 -10.73 7.78
N ARG A 69 -1.89 -11.05 8.96
CA ARG A 69 -1.39 -10.07 9.93
C ARG A 69 -0.24 -9.25 9.35
N GLU A 70 0.76 -9.90 8.76
CA GLU A 70 1.91 -9.21 8.16
C GLU A 70 1.47 -8.32 6.99
N SER A 71 0.55 -8.81 6.15
CA SER A 71 0.01 -8.04 5.05
C SER A 71 -0.77 -6.82 5.55
N GLN A 72 -1.53 -6.96 6.64
CA GLN A 72 -2.26 -5.86 7.28
C GLN A 72 -1.31 -4.78 7.82
N GLU A 73 -0.22 -5.17 8.48
CA GLU A 73 0.80 -4.25 9.00
C GLU A 73 1.52 -3.51 7.86
N GLN A 74 1.87 -4.23 6.79
CA GLN A 74 2.50 -3.64 5.60
C GLN A 74 1.58 -2.64 4.90
N LEU A 75 0.31 -3.00 4.67
CA LEU A 75 -0.67 -2.10 4.05
C LEU A 75 -0.85 -0.82 4.87
N PHE A 76 -1.01 -0.95 6.20
CA PHE A 76 -1.17 0.21 7.07
C PHE A 76 0.02 1.18 6.98
N SER A 77 1.24 0.64 7.01
CA SER A 77 2.47 1.44 6.88
C SER A 77 2.56 2.14 5.51
N LEU A 78 2.33 1.39 4.43
CA LEU A 78 2.46 1.88 3.05
C LEU A 78 1.40 2.92 2.70
N TYR A 79 0.13 2.70 3.06
CA TYR A 79 -0.94 3.68 2.83
C TYR A 79 -0.69 4.98 3.62
N ARG A 80 -0.19 4.87 4.86
CA ARG A 80 0.18 6.04 5.66
C ARG A 80 1.30 6.84 5.01
N GLU A 81 2.36 6.19 4.56
CA GLU A 81 3.47 6.86 3.88
C GLU A 81 3.02 7.50 2.56
N LEU A 82 2.23 6.78 1.76
CA LEU A 82 1.68 7.28 0.51
C LEU A 82 0.82 8.53 0.72
N ASN A 83 -0.02 8.55 1.75
CA ASN A 83 -0.85 9.71 2.10
C ASN A 83 0.01 10.91 2.52
N ILE A 84 1.10 10.70 3.25
CA ILE A 84 2.05 11.78 3.59
C ILE A 84 2.72 12.33 2.33
N LEU A 85 3.17 11.47 1.41
CA LEU A 85 3.86 11.89 0.19
C LEU A 85 2.92 12.61 -0.79
N LYS A 86 1.66 12.16 -0.92
CA LYS A 86 0.66 12.79 -1.80
C LYS A 86 0.10 14.10 -1.21
N SER A 87 -0.13 14.18 0.10
CA SER A 87 -0.63 15.41 0.73
C SER A 87 0.35 16.58 0.68
N GLN A 88 1.65 16.29 0.64
CA GLN A 88 2.68 17.30 0.49
C GLN A 88 2.79 17.87 -0.95
N GLU A 89 2.10 17.31 -1.96
CA GLU A 89 2.01 17.93 -3.30
C GLU A 89 0.97 19.05 -3.37
N GLN A 90 0.02 19.07 -2.42
CA GLN A 90 -1.10 20.03 -2.41
C GLN A 90 -0.78 21.33 -1.65
N LYS A 91 0.45 21.49 -1.15
CA LYS A 91 0.93 22.68 -0.43
C LYS A 91 2.07 23.34 -1.19
#